data_AF-A0A7X5I5Y2-F1
#
_entry.id   AF-A0A7X5I5Y2-F1
#
_cell.length_a   1.000
_cell.length_b   1.000
_cell.length_c   1.000
_cell.angle_alpha   90.00
_cell.angle_beta   90.00
_cell.angle_gamma   90.00
#
_symmetry.space_group_name_H-M   'P 1'
#
loop_
_entity.id
_entity.type
_entity.pdbx_description
1 polymer ?
#
loop_
_entity_poly.entity_id
_entity_poly.type
_entity_poly.pdbx_seq_one_letter_code
_entity_poly.pdbx_strand_id
1 'polypeptide(L)'
;MVTKINDVPAIFQIYVPLPDNPLKNLNCYVLQSKNEWLIIDTGFNRPECKSALEHGMQELGIDIENTSLFLTHLHSDHTGLVYELTKNKKCTIYMGKIDYDYFVETTIGDTWIKTEQKFEQEGFPKEYTTALRNTNPARSFAPSGVFDAVTLQDGDIITIGDCTLQAILVPGHTPGQMCLYIQHEKILFTADHILFDITPNITSWLGVKNSLGDYIQSLYKIKKIPVQLALPAHRKNNINIYDRIEQILIHHKMRLYDTIDILSKKQPLTAYETASFMKWSMRGKCWEDFPITQRWFAVGETMAHLDYLIAIHLVEKLEGNINQYRLLYGAEKCKNNIDLSEKK
;
A
#
# COMPACT_ATOMS: atom_id res chain seq x y z
N MET A 1 22.76 -12.70 0.74
CA MET A 1 21.62 -11.79 0.40
C MET A 1 20.87 -11.34 1.65
N VAL A 2 21.12 -12.03 2.76
CA VAL A 2 20.55 -11.74 4.06
C VAL A 2 21.39 -10.69 4.78
N THR A 3 20.74 -9.74 5.44
CA THR A 3 21.38 -8.81 6.36
C THR A 3 20.73 -8.94 7.73
N LYS A 4 21.52 -9.08 8.80
CA LYS A 4 20.98 -9.04 10.16
C LYS A 4 20.70 -7.59 10.54
N ILE A 5 19.47 -7.31 10.95
CA ILE A 5 18.96 -5.97 11.27
C ILE A 5 18.85 -5.74 12.78
N ASN A 6 18.54 -6.78 13.54
CA ASN A 6 18.41 -6.71 15.00
C ASN A 6 18.88 -8.01 15.66
N ASP A 7 19.40 -7.92 16.88
CA ASP A 7 19.87 -9.07 17.65
C ASP A 7 18.78 -9.73 18.51
N VAL A 8 17.95 -8.92 19.18
CA VAL A 8 16.92 -9.40 20.12
C VAL A 8 15.60 -8.63 19.90
N PRO A 9 14.53 -9.26 19.36
CA PRO A 9 14.58 -10.58 18.70
C PRO A 9 15.48 -10.54 17.46
N ALA A 10 15.98 -11.70 17.03
CA ALA A 10 16.79 -11.76 15.83
C ALA A 10 15.91 -11.44 14.61
N ILE A 11 16.24 -10.34 13.92
CA ILE A 11 15.54 -9.92 12.70
C ILE A 11 16.55 -9.87 11.58
N PHE A 12 16.20 -10.51 10.47
CA PHE A 12 16.95 -10.53 9.24
C PHE A 12 16.14 -9.86 8.13
N GLN A 13 16.84 -9.31 7.15
CA GLN A 13 16.26 -8.79 5.92
C GLN A 13 16.80 -9.61 4.76
N ILE A 14 15.90 -10.23 4.00
CA ILE A 14 16.18 -10.79 2.68
C ILE A 14 15.87 -9.71 1.65
N TYR A 15 16.88 -9.30 0.89
CA TYR A 15 16.67 -8.38 -0.23
C TYR A 15 16.03 -9.15 -1.40
N VAL A 16 14.78 -8.83 -1.73
CA VAL A 16 14.05 -9.42 -2.85
C VAL A 16 14.01 -8.38 -3.99
N PRO A 17 14.68 -8.61 -5.12
CA PRO A 17 14.70 -7.65 -6.23
C PRO A 17 13.31 -7.56 -6.88
N LEU A 18 12.92 -6.35 -7.31
CA LEU A 18 11.75 -6.11 -8.15
C LEU A 18 12.23 -5.51 -9.49
N PRO A 19 12.70 -6.34 -10.44
CA PRO A 19 13.29 -5.86 -11.69
C PRO A 19 12.31 -5.03 -12.50
N ASP A 20 12.80 -3.94 -13.10
CA ASP A 20 12.03 -3.01 -13.95
C ASP A 20 10.83 -2.36 -13.24
N ASN A 21 10.82 -2.37 -11.90
CA ASN A 21 9.78 -1.74 -11.09
C ASN A 21 10.33 -0.50 -10.36
N PRO A 22 9.59 0.64 -10.32
CA PRO A 22 9.99 1.84 -9.58
C PRO A 22 10.28 1.63 -8.08
N LEU A 23 9.70 0.61 -7.44
CA LEU A 23 9.95 0.25 -6.04
C LEU A 23 11.35 -0.31 -5.82
N LYS A 24 11.97 -0.89 -6.86
CA LYS A 24 13.30 -1.51 -6.93
C LYS A 24 13.44 -2.83 -6.17
N ASN A 25 12.92 -2.93 -4.95
CA ASN A 25 13.07 -4.11 -4.11
C ASN A 25 11.95 -4.20 -3.06
N LEU A 26 11.67 -5.42 -2.61
CA LEU A 26 10.99 -5.69 -1.35
C LEU A 26 12.06 -6.01 -0.28
N ASN A 27 11.86 -5.49 0.92
CA ASN A 27 12.54 -5.86 2.15
C ASN A 27 11.70 -6.97 2.81
N CYS A 28 11.96 -8.22 2.45
CA CYS A 28 11.33 -9.35 3.13
C CYS A 28 12.02 -9.50 4.49
N TYR A 29 11.26 -9.37 5.58
CA TYR A 29 11.81 -9.50 6.92
C TYR A 29 11.58 -10.91 7.45
N VAL A 30 12.58 -11.42 8.18
CA VAL A 30 12.49 -12.70 8.87
C VAL A 30 12.78 -12.47 10.34
N LEU A 31 11.81 -12.82 11.19
CA LEU A 31 12.00 -12.85 12.63
C LEU A 31 12.27 -14.28 13.07
N GLN A 32 13.29 -14.45 13.90
CA GLN A 32 13.60 -15.69 14.58
C GLN A 32 13.48 -15.52 16.10
N SER A 33 12.77 -16.43 16.73
CA SER A 33 12.68 -16.51 18.19
C SER A 33 12.65 -17.99 18.59
N LYS A 34 13.60 -18.41 19.44
CA LYS A 34 13.84 -19.83 19.71
C LYS A 34 14.03 -20.62 18.41
N ASN A 35 13.20 -21.64 18.18
CA ASN A 35 13.21 -22.49 16.99
C ASN A 35 12.07 -22.14 16.02
N GLU A 36 11.41 -21.00 16.21
CA GLU A 36 10.27 -20.55 15.41
C GLU A 36 10.65 -19.36 14.54
N TRP A 37 10.02 -19.30 13.37
CA TRP A 37 10.30 -18.34 12.33
C TRP A 37 9.02 -17.67 11.85
N LEU A 38 9.13 -16.37 11.57
CA LEU A 38 8.11 -15.60 10.88
C LEU A 38 8.74 -14.88 9.69
N ILE A 39 8.25 -15.18 8.49
CA ILE A 39 8.56 -14.43 7.27
C ILE A 39 7.46 -13.39 7.04
N ILE A 40 7.85 -12.16 6.78
CA ILE A 40 6.98 -11.03 6.50
C ILE A 40 7.12 -10.66 5.02
N ASP A 41 6.03 -10.84 4.28
CA ASP A 41 5.90 -10.63 2.82
C ASP A 41 6.82 -11.50 1.95
N THR A 42 6.47 -11.66 0.67
CA THR A 42 7.04 -12.72 -0.19
C THR A 42 7.58 -12.26 -1.54
N GLY A 43 7.27 -11.06 -2.02
CA GLY A 43 7.68 -10.61 -3.35
C GLY A 43 6.65 -10.91 -4.44
N PHE A 44 6.90 -10.36 -5.63
CA PHE A 44 6.12 -10.69 -6.83
C PHE A 44 6.24 -12.17 -7.20
N ASN A 45 5.20 -12.74 -7.81
CA ASN A 45 5.25 -14.06 -8.44
C ASN A 45 6.15 -14.05 -9.70
N ARG A 46 7.46 -14.00 -9.47
CA ARG A 46 8.49 -13.89 -10.50
C ARG A 46 9.70 -14.78 -10.17
N PRO A 47 10.39 -15.32 -11.17
CA PRO A 47 11.58 -16.16 -10.96
C PRO A 47 12.68 -15.46 -10.16
N GLU A 48 12.92 -14.16 -10.40
CA GLU A 48 13.97 -13.40 -9.73
C GLU A 48 13.65 -13.20 -8.24
N CYS A 49 12.39 -12.90 -7.92
CA CYS A 49 11.92 -12.78 -6.54
C CYS A 49 11.98 -14.13 -5.82
N LYS A 50 11.53 -15.19 -6.49
CA LYS A 50 11.50 -16.56 -5.94
C LYS A 50 12.92 -17.03 -5.62
N SER A 51 13.83 -16.88 -6.58
CA SER A 51 15.23 -17.24 -6.40
C SER A 51 15.85 -16.48 -5.22
N ALA A 52 15.67 -15.16 -5.13
CA ALA A 52 16.22 -14.38 -4.02
C ALA A 52 15.68 -14.82 -2.65
N LEU A 53 14.38 -15.07 -2.56
CA LEU A 53 13.73 -15.51 -1.32
C LEU A 53 14.17 -16.91 -0.91
N GLU A 54 14.17 -17.88 -1.83
CA GLU A 54 14.60 -19.26 -1.57
C GLU A 54 16.08 -19.34 -1.14
N HIS A 55 16.97 -18.58 -1.78
CA HIS A 55 18.37 -18.49 -1.36
C HIS A 55 18.51 -17.85 0.02
N GLY A 56 17.73 -16.80 0.33
CA GLY A 56 17.74 -16.17 1.65
C GLY A 56 17.25 -17.10 2.76
N MET A 57 16.20 -17.88 2.47
CA MET A 57 15.70 -18.92 3.37
C MET A 57 16.74 -20.03 3.58
N GLN A 58 17.42 -20.46 2.52
CA GLN A 58 18.49 -21.46 2.61
C GLN A 58 19.69 -20.95 3.43
N GLU A 59 20.09 -19.69 3.25
CA GLU A 59 21.17 -19.04 4.02
C GLU A 59 20.85 -19.00 5.52
N LEU A 60 19.57 -18.87 5.89
CA LEU A 60 19.06 -18.87 7.27
C LEU A 60 18.73 -20.27 7.80
N GLY A 61 18.76 -21.31 6.97
CA GLY A 61 18.36 -22.67 7.35
C GLY A 61 16.85 -22.82 7.62
N ILE A 62 16.03 -22.01 6.98
CA ILE A 62 14.57 -22.00 7.16
C ILE A 62 13.93 -23.15 6.39
N ASP A 63 13.11 -23.91 7.08
CA ASP A 63 12.14 -24.84 6.50
C ASP A 63 10.74 -24.22 6.54
N ILE A 64 10.15 -24.04 5.36
CA ILE A 64 8.83 -23.41 5.21
C ILE A 64 7.71 -24.20 5.90
N GLU A 65 7.85 -25.53 6.08
CA GLU A 65 6.86 -26.34 6.80
C GLU A 65 6.85 -26.09 8.32
N ASN A 66 7.86 -25.39 8.83
CA ASN A 66 8.00 -25.05 10.24
C ASN A 66 8.09 -23.52 10.43
N THR A 67 7.55 -22.77 9.47
CA THR A 67 7.61 -21.30 9.44
C THR A 67 6.21 -20.71 9.32
N SER A 68 5.97 -19.60 10.02
CA SER A 68 4.78 -18.79 9.80
C SER A 68 5.06 -17.71 8.75
N LEU A 69 4.03 -17.35 7.99
CA LEU A 69 4.05 -16.20 7.08
C LEU A 69 3.08 -15.14 7.59
N PHE A 70 3.47 -13.87 7.50
CA PHE A 70 2.58 -12.74 7.66
C PHE A 70 2.59 -11.90 6.39
N LEU A 71 1.42 -11.70 5.81
CA LEU A 71 1.23 -10.85 4.64
C LEU A 71 0.64 -9.53 5.08
N THR A 72 1.40 -8.45 4.89
CA THR A 72 1.05 -7.12 5.39
C THR A 72 -0.21 -6.56 4.71
N HIS A 73 -0.36 -6.79 3.41
CA HIS A 73 -1.50 -6.36 2.62
C HIS A 73 -1.61 -7.12 1.28
N LEU A 74 -2.69 -6.88 0.52
CA LEU A 74 -3.03 -7.68 -0.65
C LEU A 74 -2.20 -7.45 -1.93
N HIS A 75 -1.30 -6.46 -1.97
CA HIS A 75 -0.57 -6.15 -3.21
C HIS A 75 0.38 -7.30 -3.61
N SER A 76 0.55 -7.47 -4.92
CA SER A 76 1.19 -8.65 -5.48
C SER A 76 2.70 -8.73 -5.19
N ASP A 77 3.37 -7.63 -4.87
CA ASP A 77 4.75 -7.65 -4.37
C ASP A 77 4.87 -8.09 -2.91
N HIS A 78 3.77 -8.19 -2.18
CA HIS A 78 3.77 -8.69 -0.80
C HIS A 78 3.24 -10.12 -0.76
N THR A 79 2.22 -10.42 -1.56
CA THR A 79 1.56 -11.73 -1.56
C THR A 79 2.04 -12.68 -2.67
N GLY A 80 2.68 -12.19 -3.72
CA GLY A 80 2.84 -12.89 -5.00
C GLY A 80 3.34 -14.33 -4.91
N LEU A 81 4.33 -14.59 -4.05
CA LEU A 81 4.93 -15.93 -3.93
C LEU A 81 4.28 -16.81 -2.86
N VAL A 82 3.29 -16.33 -2.08
CA VAL A 82 2.67 -17.09 -0.99
C VAL A 82 2.15 -18.45 -1.45
N TYR A 83 1.45 -18.50 -2.58
CA TYR A 83 0.85 -19.73 -3.09
C TYR A 83 1.93 -20.74 -3.49
N GLU A 84 2.95 -20.30 -4.24
CA GLU A 84 4.04 -21.17 -4.70
C GLU A 84 4.90 -21.70 -3.54
N LEU A 85 5.08 -20.90 -2.49
CA LEU A 85 5.86 -21.28 -1.32
C LEU A 85 5.15 -22.31 -0.44
N THR A 86 3.82 -22.18 -0.29
CA THR A 86 3.04 -22.90 0.72
C THR A 86 2.16 -24.01 0.17
N LYS A 87 1.99 -24.12 -1.16
CA LYS A 87 1.18 -25.17 -1.78
C LYS A 87 1.60 -26.56 -1.30
N ASN A 88 0.63 -27.30 -0.75
CA ASN A 88 0.79 -28.65 -0.19
C ASN A 88 1.75 -28.75 1.02
N LYS A 89 2.04 -27.63 1.69
CA LYS A 89 2.92 -27.57 2.86
C LYS A 89 2.14 -27.11 4.08
N LYS A 90 2.57 -27.56 5.26
CA LYS A 90 2.00 -27.09 6.54
C LYS A 90 2.67 -25.76 6.89
N CYS A 91 2.03 -24.65 6.56
CA CYS A 91 2.53 -23.31 6.88
C CYS A 91 1.36 -22.47 7.38
N THR A 92 1.52 -21.81 8.53
CA THR A 92 0.50 -20.87 9.01
C THR A 92 0.68 -19.55 8.29
N ILE A 93 -0.35 -19.09 7.58
CA ILE A 93 -0.36 -17.79 6.90
C ILE A 93 -1.28 -16.86 7.67
N TYR A 94 -0.77 -15.72 8.09
CA TYR A 94 -1.52 -14.65 8.73
C TYR A 94 -1.74 -13.51 7.74
N MET A 95 -2.94 -12.95 7.72
CA MET A 95 -3.27 -11.77 6.91
C MET A 95 -4.43 -11.01 7.55
N GLY A 96 -4.47 -9.68 7.41
CA GLY A 96 -5.60 -8.90 7.89
C GLY A 96 -6.91 -9.32 7.23
N LYS A 97 -7.99 -9.48 8.01
CA LYS A 97 -9.29 -9.97 7.53
C LYS A 97 -9.80 -9.18 6.33
N ILE A 98 -9.73 -7.85 6.41
CA ILE A 98 -10.23 -6.95 5.36
C ILE A 98 -9.48 -7.20 4.05
N ASP A 99 -8.15 -7.14 4.07
CA ASP A 99 -7.36 -7.33 2.85
C ASP A 99 -7.42 -8.76 2.33
N TYR A 100 -7.57 -9.76 3.20
CA TYR A 100 -7.81 -11.14 2.78
C TYR A 100 -9.13 -11.29 2.02
N ASP A 101 -10.20 -10.63 2.45
CA ASP A 101 -11.48 -10.62 1.72
C ASP A 101 -11.33 -9.95 0.34
N TYR A 102 -10.69 -8.78 0.28
CA TYR A 102 -10.39 -8.11 -1.00
C TYR A 102 -9.53 -8.99 -1.92
N PHE A 103 -8.53 -9.68 -1.36
CA PHE A 103 -7.67 -10.59 -2.11
C PHE A 103 -8.47 -11.74 -2.73
N VAL A 104 -9.33 -12.40 -1.95
CA VAL A 104 -10.18 -13.50 -2.44
C VAL A 104 -11.12 -12.98 -3.53
N GLU A 105 -11.84 -11.88 -3.29
CA GLU A 105 -12.73 -11.28 -4.29
C GLU A 105 -12.00 -10.85 -5.57
N THR A 106 -10.77 -10.35 -5.44
CA THR A 106 -9.93 -9.98 -6.59
C THR A 106 -9.46 -11.19 -7.39
N THR A 107 -9.23 -12.32 -6.71
CA THR A 107 -8.71 -13.55 -7.33
C THR A 107 -9.79 -14.36 -8.03
N ILE A 108 -10.99 -14.49 -7.43
CA ILE A 108 -12.06 -15.36 -7.95
C ILE A 108 -13.38 -14.63 -8.26
N GLY A 109 -13.49 -13.33 -7.94
CA GLY A 109 -14.67 -12.51 -8.17
C GLY A 109 -14.54 -11.55 -9.35
N ASP A 110 -15.33 -10.47 -9.32
CA ASP A 110 -15.45 -9.47 -10.38
C ASP A 110 -14.81 -8.11 -10.02
N THR A 111 -14.02 -8.04 -8.94
CA THR A 111 -13.40 -6.81 -8.44
C THR A 111 -12.59 -6.08 -9.51
N TRP A 112 -11.87 -6.82 -10.36
CA TRP A 112 -11.13 -6.22 -11.47
C TRP A 112 -12.04 -5.53 -12.49
N ILE A 113 -13.17 -6.16 -12.85
CA ILE A 113 -14.14 -5.60 -13.79
C ILE A 113 -14.77 -4.34 -13.19
N LYS A 114 -15.19 -4.41 -11.91
CA LYS A 114 -15.75 -3.26 -11.19
C LYS A 114 -14.76 -2.10 -11.07
N THR A 115 -13.48 -2.41 -10.84
CA THR A 115 -12.41 -1.40 -10.77
C THR A 115 -12.19 -0.74 -12.12
N GLU A 116 -12.14 -1.52 -13.22
CA GLU A 116 -12.04 -0.97 -14.57
C GLU A 116 -13.21 -0.02 -14.87
N GLN A 117 -14.44 -0.45 -14.58
CA GLN A 117 -15.64 0.39 -14.75
C GLN A 117 -15.59 1.67 -13.93
N LYS A 118 -15.12 1.60 -12.67
CA LYS A 118 -14.93 2.78 -11.82
C LYS A 118 -13.95 3.75 -12.46
N PHE A 119 -12.78 3.29 -12.90
CA PHE A 119 -11.79 4.15 -13.56
C PHE A 119 -12.33 4.75 -14.86
N GLU A 120 -13.06 3.98 -15.67
CA GLU A 120 -13.71 4.46 -16.90
C GLU A 120 -14.74 5.56 -16.62
N GLN A 121 -15.55 5.40 -15.57
CA GLN A 121 -16.49 6.44 -15.11
C GLN A 121 -15.78 7.70 -14.61
N GLU A 122 -14.51 7.61 -14.20
CA GLU A 122 -13.69 8.76 -13.80
C GLU A 122 -12.88 9.37 -14.95
N GLY A 123 -13.22 9.00 -16.20
CA GLY A 123 -12.63 9.53 -17.42
C GLY A 123 -11.37 8.81 -17.89
N PHE A 124 -10.96 7.72 -17.23
CA PHE A 124 -9.81 6.93 -17.68
C PHE A 124 -10.17 6.17 -18.97
N PRO A 125 -9.42 6.31 -20.08
CA PRO A 125 -9.78 5.70 -21.35
C PRO A 125 -9.92 4.17 -21.28
N LYS A 126 -11.00 3.64 -21.87
CA LYS A 126 -11.30 2.20 -21.91
C LYS A 126 -10.23 1.37 -22.64
N GLU A 127 -9.59 1.95 -23.64
CA GLU A 127 -8.43 1.32 -24.29
C GLU A 127 -7.27 1.09 -23.32
N TYR A 128 -7.09 1.98 -22.34
CA TYR A 128 -6.05 1.86 -21.31
C TYR A 128 -6.41 0.81 -20.26
N THR A 129 -7.66 0.76 -19.76
CA THR A 129 -8.10 -0.32 -18.85
C THR A 129 -7.94 -1.69 -19.50
N THR A 130 -8.28 -1.80 -20.80
CA THR A 130 -8.11 -3.03 -21.59
C THR A 130 -6.64 -3.44 -21.71
N ALA A 131 -5.75 -2.49 -22.02
CA ALA A 131 -4.30 -2.77 -22.11
C ALA A 131 -3.68 -3.20 -20.76
N LEU A 132 -4.20 -2.68 -19.65
CA LEU A 132 -3.71 -2.99 -18.30
C LEU A 132 -4.03 -4.40 -17.83
N ARG A 133 -5.00 -5.09 -18.45
CA ARG A 133 -5.40 -6.45 -18.05
C ARG A 133 -4.23 -7.45 -18.04
N ASN A 134 -3.30 -7.29 -18.97
CA ASN A 134 -2.15 -8.20 -19.15
C ASN A 134 -0.80 -7.56 -18.77
N THR A 135 -0.78 -6.25 -18.49
CA THR A 135 0.47 -5.49 -18.27
C THR A 135 0.61 -4.91 -16.87
N ASN A 136 -0.47 -4.87 -16.08
CA ASN A 136 -0.42 -4.37 -14.70
C ASN A 136 0.26 -5.41 -13.79
N PRO A 137 1.39 -5.09 -13.12
CA PRO A 137 2.06 -5.98 -12.17
C PRO A 137 1.15 -6.51 -11.05
N ALA A 138 0.12 -5.74 -10.66
CA ALA A 138 -0.89 -6.15 -9.69
C ALA A 138 -1.70 -7.39 -10.15
N ARG A 139 -1.75 -7.65 -11.46
CA ARG A 139 -2.37 -8.85 -12.06
C ARG A 139 -1.34 -9.86 -12.49
N SER A 140 -0.37 -9.42 -13.29
CA SER A 140 0.57 -10.32 -13.97
C SER A 140 1.49 -11.07 -13.02
N PHE A 141 1.71 -10.54 -11.81
CA PHE A 141 2.56 -11.15 -10.78
C PHE A 141 1.82 -11.48 -9.49
N ALA A 142 0.48 -11.55 -9.54
CA ALA A 142 -0.34 -11.96 -8.42
C ALA A 142 -0.11 -13.45 -8.07
N PRO A 143 -0.54 -13.88 -6.86
CA PRO A 143 -0.54 -15.30 -6.51
C PRO A 143 -1.28 -16.17 -7.54
N SER A 144 -0.74 -17.36 -7.82
CA SER A 144 -1.32 -18.32 -8.77
C SER A 144 -2.67 -18.90 -8.33
N GLY A 145 -3.12 -18.61 -7.10
CA GLY A 145 -4.38 -19.09 -6.54
C GLY A 145 -4.64 -18.51 -5.15
N VAL A 146 -5.82 -18.84 -4.60
CA VAL A 146 -6.17 -18.54 -3.21
C VAL A 146 -5.43 -19.48 -2.25
N PHE A 147 -5.24 -19.03 -1.03
CA PHE A 147 -4.62 -19.78 0.08
C PHE A 147 -5.46 -19.59 1.33
N ASP A 148 -5.43 -20.55 2.26
CA ASP A 148 -6.09 -20.41 3.55
C ASP A 148 -5.24 -19.53 4.48
N ALA A 149 -5.87 -18.52 5.10
CA ALA A 149 -5.22 -17.63 6.04
C ALA A 149 -5.93 -17.63 7.41
N VAL A 150 -5.14 -17.55 8.47
CA VAL A 150 -5.61 -17.09 9.78
C VAL A 150 -5.82 -15.58 9.69
N THR A 151 -7.08 -15.16 9.64
CA THR A 151 -7.43 -13.76 9.46
C THR A 151 -7.33 -12.98 10.77
N LEU A 152 -6.66 -11.84 10.73
CA LEU A 152 -6.42 -10.99 11.90
C LEU A 152 -7.32 -9.75 11.91
N GLN A 153 -7.61 -9.26 13.11
CA GLN A 153 -8.24 -7.98 13.42
C GLN A 153 -7.25 -7.01 14.06
N ASP A 154 -7.66 -5.74 14.21
CA ASP A 154 -6.83 -4.74 14.88
C ASP A 154 -6.56 -5.12 16.35
N GLY A 155 -5.30 -5.13 16.73
CA GLY A 155 -4.86 -5.44 18.09
C GLY A 155 -4.63 -6.93 18.36
N ASP A 156 -4.92 -7.82 17.42
CA ASP A 156 -4.62 -9.26 17.58
C ASP A 156 -3.13 -9.50 17.79
N ILE A 157 -2.80 -10.55 18.54
CA ILE A 157 -1.43 -10.89 18.92
C ILE A 157 -0.99 -12.17 18.20
N ILE A 158 0.17 -12.09 17.54
CA ILE A 158 0.90 -13.24 17.00
C ILE A 158 2.05 -13.54 17.95
N THR A 159 2.22 -14.81 18.32
CA THR A 159 3.35 -15.26 19.15
C THR A 159 4.26 -16.15 18.31
N ILE A 160 5.56 -15.84 18.30
CA ILE A 160 6.63 -16.60 17.64
C ILE A 160 7.70 -16.85 18.69
N GLY A 161 7.82 -18.09 19.16
CA GLY A 161 8.65 -18.41 20.32
C GLY A 161 8.27 -17.56 21.54
N ASP A 162 9.21 -16.76 22.04
CA ASP A 162 8.95 -15.80 23.14
C ASP A 162 8.65 -14.37 22.67
N CYS A 163 8.56 -14.15 21.36
CA CYS A 163 8.30 -12.83 20.79
C CYS A 163 6.80 -12.66 20.55
N THR A 164 6.22 -11.58 21.07
CA THR A 164 4.82 -11.20 20.82
C THR A 164 4.77 -10.01 19.88
N LEU A 165 3.99 -10.13 18.82
CA LEU A 165 3.78 -9.08 17.82
C LEU A 165 2.31 -8.71 17.80
N GLN A 166 2.03 -7.41 17.96
CA GLN A 166 0.69 -6.88 17.79
C GLN A 166 0.45 -6.52 16.33
N ALA A 167 -0.64 -7.03 15.75
CA ALA A 167 -1.16 -6.59 14.46
C ALA A 167 -1.89 -5.26 14.62
N ILE A 168 -1.47 -4.25 13.86
CA ILE A 168 -2.05 -2.91 13.91
C ILE A 168 -2.66 -2.61 12.54
N LEU A 169 -3.98 -2.52 12.49
CA LEU A 169 -4.72 -2.14 11.30
C LEU A 169 -4.48 -0.66 10.97
N VAL A 170 -4.04 -0.40 9.75
CA VAL A 170 -3.65 0.93 9.23
C VAL A 170 -4.25 1.16 7.82
N PRO A 171 -5.59 1.30 7.71
CA PRO A 171 -6.24 1.47 6.42
C PRO A 171 -5.77 2.75 5.72
N GLY A 172 -5.75 2.71 4.39
CA GLY A 172 -5.42 3.85 3.55
C GLY A 172 -4.75 3.45 2.26
N HIS A 173 -3.53 2.90 2.36
CA HIS A 173 -2.80 2.35 1.21
C HIS A 173 -3.60 1.21 0.55
N THR A 174 -3.98 0.24 1.37
CA THR A 174 -5.07 -0.72 1.11
C THR A 174 -6.13 -0.59 2.21
N PRO A 175 -7.34 -1.16 2.00
CA PRO A 175 -8.41 -1.09 3.01
C PRO A 175 -8.08 -1.81 4.32
N GLY A 176 -7.19 -2.80 4.28
CA GLY A 176 -6.91 -3.74 5.36
C GLY A 176 -5.44 -3.93 5.71
N GLN A 177 -4.54 -3.05 5.26
CA GLN A 177 -3.10 -3.16 5.55
C GLN A 177 -2.84 -3.24 7.06
N MET A 178 -1.89 -4.09 7.44
CA MET A 178 -1.44 -4.23 8.81
C MET A 178 0.05 -3.97 8.98
N CYS A 179 0.40 -3.22 10.01
CA CYS A 179 1.74 -3.20 10.57
C CYS A 179 1.89 -4.27 11.66
N LEU A 180 3.12 -4.75 11.89
CA LEU A 180 3.45 -5.57 13.05
C LEU A 180 4.32 -4.78 14.02
N TYR A 181 3.95 -4.81 15.30
CA TYR A 181 4.65 -4.07 16.34
C TYR A 181 5.10 -4.97 17.48
N ILE A 182 6.39 -4.90 17.79
CA ILE A 182 7.00 -5.57 18.94
C ILE A 182 7.13 -4.54 20.06
N GLN A 183 6.21 -4.58 21.02
CA GLN A 183 6.00 -3.48 21.96
C GLN A 183 7.19 -3.24 22.91
N HIS A 184 7.81 -4.31 23.40
CA HIS A 184 8.89 -4.20 24.38
C HIS A 184 10.15 -3.59 23.75
N GLU A 185 10.51 -4.04 22.54
CA GLU A 185 11.68 -3.56 21.77
C GLU A 185 11.37 -2.31 20.93
N LYS A 186 10.11 -1.89 20.85
CA LYS A 186 9.66 -0.72 20.08
C LYS A 186 10.02 -0.81 18.60
N ILE A 187 9.86 -2.01 18.03
CA ILE A 187 10.15 -2.30 16.61
C ILE A 187 8.84 -2.35 15.83
N LEU A 188 8.74 -1.58 14.75
CA LEU A 188 7.56 -1.53 13.89
C LEU A 188 7.91 -1.92 12.46
N PHE A 189 7.30 -2.99 11.95
CA PHE A 189 7.28 -3.30 10.52
C PHE A 189 6.20 -2.45 9.87
N THR A 190 6.62 -1.43 9.12
CA THR A 190 5.70 -0.40 8.59
C THR A 190 5.06 -0.78 7.27
N ALA A 191 5.49 -1.87 6.63
CA ALA A 191 5.04 -2.28 5.31
C ALA A 191 5.08 -1.09 4.33
N ASP A 192 3.98 -0.87 3.62
CA ASP A 192 3.76 0.29 2.75
C ASP A 192 2.96 1.41 3.43
N HIS A 193 2.71 1.32 4.74
CA HIS A 193 2.08 2.42 5.48
C HIS A 193 3.01 3.62 5.60
N ILE A 194 4.29 3.39 5.88
CA ILE A 194 5.30 4.44 5.99
C ILE A 194 6.56 3.98 5.25
N LEU A 195 6.83 4.64 4.13
CA LEU A 195 8.05 4.51 3.33
C LEU A 195 8.85 5.81 3.44
N PHE A 196 10.19 5.72 3.42
CA PHE A 196 11.07 6.85 3.78
C PHE A 196 11.59 7.63 2.57
N ASP A 197 11.84 6.95 1.45
CA ASP A 197 12.33 7.57 0.21
C ASP A 197 11.21 8.02 -0.75
N ILE A 198 10.00 7.47 -0.58
CA ILE A 198 8.81 7.74 -1.41
C ILE A 198 7.57 7.84 -0.54
N THR A 199 6.53 8.50 -1.04
CA THR A 199 5.21 8.46 -0.43
C THR A 199 4.47 7.22 -0.92
N PRO A 200 3.84 6.43 -0.03
CA PRO A 200 2.95 5.35 -0.43
C PRO A 200 1.83 5.85 -1.34
N ASN A 201 1.43 5.02 -2.31
CA ASN A 201 0.30 5.33 -3.18
C ASN A 201 -1.01 5.18 -2.39
N ILE A 202 -1.83 6.22 -2.33
CA ILE A 202 -3.17 6.16 -1.71
C ILE A 202 -4.21 6.26 -2.82
N THR A 203 -4.89 5.16 -3.13
CA THR A 203 -5.87 5.10 -4.23
C THR A 203 -7.30 4.99 -3.72
N SER A 204 -8.27 5.33 -4.57
CA SER A 204 -9.69 5.17 -4.28
C SER A 204 -10.13 3.71 -4.49
N TRP A 205 -10.37 3.00 -3.39
CA TRP A 205 -10.79 1.58 -3.40
C TRP A 205 -12.30 1.42 -3.64
N LEU A 206 -12.73 0.28 -4.18
CA LEU A 206 -14.15 -0.06 -4.23
C LEU A 206 -14.68 -0.19 -2.79
N GLY A 207 -15.89 0.28 -2.51
CA GLY A 207 -16.49 0.17 -1.16
C GLY A 207 -15.89 1.06 -0.08
N VAL A 208 -14.77 1.74 -0.32
CA VAL A 208 -14.13 2.69 0.62
C VAL A 208 -14.52 4.11 0.26
N LYS A 209 -15.04 4.87 1.24
CA LYS A 209 -15.52 6.24 1.01
C LYS A 209 -14.39 7.28 0.93
N ASN A 210 -13.32 7.12 1.71
CA ASN A 210 -12.28 8.13 1.86
C ASN A 210 -10.93 7.51 2.26
N SER A 211 -10.26 6.83 1.32
CA SER A 211 -8.97 6.16 1.58
C SER A 211 -7.90 7.12 2.13
N LEU A 212 -7.86 8.36 1.64
CA LEU A 212 -6.90 9.36 2.12
C LEU A 212 -7.20 9.80 3.56
N GLY A 213 -8.47 9.95 3.91
CA GLY A 213 -8.90 10.20 5.28
C GLY A 213 -8.47 9.08 6.22
N ASP A 214 -8.72 7.83 5.82
CA ASP A 214 -8.33 6.64 6.57
C ASP A 214 -6.80 6.60 6.75
N TYR A 215 -6.04 6.85 5.68
CA TYR A 215 -4.57 6.90 5.73
C TYR A 215 -4.05 7.95 6.71
N ILE A 216 -4.61 9.16 6.69
CA ILE A 216 -4.22 10.25 7.60
C ILE A 216 -4.50 9.86 9.06
N GLN A 217 -5.64 9.23 9.35
CA GLN A 217 -5.93 8.74 10.70
C GLN A 217 -4.96 7.62 11.12
N SER A 218 -4.61 6.72 10.20
CA SER A 218 -3.62 5.67 10.43
C SER A 218 -2.22 6.22 10.70
N LEU A 219 -1.82 7.32 10.05
CA LEU A 219 -0.57 8.03 10.37
C LEU A 219 -0.58 8.58 11.81
N TYR A 220 -1.69 9.20 12.23
CA TYR A 220 -1.82 9.68 13.62
C TYR A 220 -1.87 8.55 14.64
N LYS A 221 -2.50 7.43 14.31
CA LYS A 221 -2.48 6.22 15.15
C LYS A 221 -1.05 5.76 15.39
N ILE A 222 -0.23 5.63 14.35
CA ILE A 222 1.18 5.22 14.48
C ILE A 222 2.01 6.28 15.21
N LYS A 223 1.76 7.57 14.99
CA LYS A 223 2.47 8.66 15.68
C LYS A 223 2.38 8.58 17.21
N LYS A 224 1.36 7.92 17.76
CA LYS A 224 1.16 7.73 19.20
C LYS A 224 1.92 6.54 19.79
N ILE A 225 2.48 5.68 18.94
CA ILE A 225 3.14 4.45 19.36
C ILE A 225 4.64 4.72 19.50
N PRO A 226 5.27 4.33 20.62
CA PRO A 226 6.70 4.54 20.80
C PRO A 226 7.50 3.59 19.90
N VAL A 227 8.03 4.11 18.80
CA VAL A 227 8.88 3.36 17.85
C VAL A 227 10.34 3.82 17.99
N GLN A 228 11.25 2.86 18.11
CA GLN A 228 12.70 3.05 18.06
C GLN A 228 13.30 2.59 16.73
N LEU A 229 12.76 1.51 16.16
CA LEU A 229 13.19 0.96 14.87
C LEU A 229 11.99 0.75 13.96
N ALA A 230 12.00 1.43 12.82
CA ALA A 230 10.98 1.29 11.78
C ALA A 230 11.54 0.55 10.57
N LEU A 231 10.83 -0.49 10.13
CA LEU A 231 11.23 -1.45 9.11
C LEU A 231 10.26 -1.40 7.92
N PRO A 232 10.54 -0.57 6.89
CA PRO A 232 9.67 -0.41 5.72
C PRO A 232 9.80 -1.58 4.74
N ALA A 233 8.74 -1.85 3.97
CA ALA A 233 8.80 -2.92 2.96
C ALA A 233 9.62 -2.55 1.73
N HIS A 234 9.88 -1.27 1.45
CA HIS A 234 10.69 -0.87 0.31
C HIS A 234 11.80 0.10 0.69
N ARG A 235 12.91 -0.02 -0.04
CA ARG A 235 14.07 0.88 0.03
C ARG A 235 14.65 0.97 1.45
N LYS A 236 15.31 2.07 1.78
CA LYS A 236 16.01 2.22 3.07
C LYS A 236 15.25 3.18 3.98
N ASN A 237 15.44 2.99 5.28
CA ASN A 237 15.09 3.98 6.28
C ASN A 237 16.30 4.90 6.53
N ASN A 238 16.13 6.21 6.37
CA ASN A 238 17.17 7.22 6.55
C ASN A 238 16.80 8.35 7.51
N ILE A 239 15.58 8.36 8.07
CA ILE A 239 15.11 9.40 8.99
C ILE A 239 14.19 8.80 10.06
N ASN A 240 14.00 9.51 11.15
CA ASN A 240 13.09 9.08 12.20
C ASN A 240 11.62 9.06 11.71
N ILE A 241 10.85 8.07 12.17
CA ILE A 241 9.49 7.79 11.70
C ILE A 241 8.52 8.96 11.94
N TYR A 242 8.64 9.67 13.06
CA TYR A 242 7.75 10.80 13.38
C TYR A 242 7.97 11.98 12.42
N ASP A 243 9.23 12.29 12.10
CA ASP A 243 9.56 13.31 11.10
C ASP A 243 9.06 12.89 9.71
N ARG A 244 9.14 11.58 9.40
CA ARG A 244 8.61 11.05 8.15
C ARG A 244 7.09 11.19 8.05
N ILE A 245 6.37 10.93 9.14
CA ILE A 245 4.91 11.11 9.20
C ILE A 245 4.55 12.57 8.91
N GLU A 246 5.24 13.54 9.52
CA GLU A 246 5.01 14.97 9.23
C GLU A 246 5.26 15.32 7.76
N GLN A 247 6.33 14.80 7.17
CA GLN A 247 6.61 15.00 5.74
C GLN A 247 5.49 14.44 4.85
N ILE A 248 4.95 13.27 5.18
CA ILE A 248 3.85 12.65 4.43
C ILE A 248 2.55 13.49 4.58
N LEU A 249 2.24 13.96 5.79
CA LEU A 249 1.08 14.82 6.03
C LEU A 249 1.18 16.14 5.24
N ILE A 250 2.36 16.77 5.23
CA ILE A 250 2.63 17.98 4.45
C ILE A 250 2.48 17.68 2.95
N HIS A 251 3.01 16.55 2.48
CA HIS A 251 2.89 16.14 1.07
C HIS A 251 1.42 16.07 0.63
N HIS A 252 0.57 15.36 1.38
CA HIS A 252 -0.86 15.25 1.04
C HIS A 252 -1.60 16.58 1.16
N LYS A 253 -1.25 17.43 2.15
CA LYS A 253 -1.81 18.79 2.23
C LYS A 253 -1.50 19.61 0.98
N MET A 254 -0.25 19.56 0.52
CA MET A 254 0.16 20.25 -0.70
C MET A 254 -0.53 19.68 -1.95
N ARG A 255 -0.75 18.36 -2.00
CA ARG A 255 -1.50 17.74 -3.09
C ARG A 255 -2.97 18.16 -3.10
N LEU A 256 -3.63 18.23 -1.95
CA LEU A 256 -4.99 18.77 -1.83
C LEU A 256 -5.07 20.22 -2.33
N TYR A 257 -4.05 21.04 -2.01
CA TYR A 257 -3.96 22.40 -2.53
C TYR A 257 -3.80 22.45 -4.05
N ASP A 258 -2.97 21.58 -4.63
CA ASP A 258 -2.81 21.47 -6.09
C ASP A 258 -4.13 21.05 -6.76
N THR A 259 -4.85 20.05 -6.21
CA THR A 259 -6.18 19.64 -6.69
C THR A 259 -7.16 20.80 -6.69
N ILE A 260 -7.21 21.59 -5.60
CA ILE A 260 -8.08 22.78 -5.51
C ILE A 260 -7.67 23.82 -6.55
N ASP A 261 -6.38 24.07 -6.73
CA ASP A 261 -5.89 25.06 -7.71
C ASP A 261 -6.23 24.66 -9.15
N ILE A 262 -6.13 23.38 -9.48
CA ILE A 262 -6.52 22.85 -10.79
C ILE A 262 -8.01 23.07 -11.04
N LEU A 263 -8.87 22.64 -10.11
CA LEU A 263 -10.32 22.80 -10.21
C LEU A 263 -10.75 24.28 -10.25
N SER A 264 -10.04 25.16 -9.55
CA SER A 264 -10.34 26.60 -9.55
C SER A 264 -10.13 27.26 -10.93
N LYS A 265 -9.20 26.72 -11.74
CA LYS A 265 -8.87 27.25 -13.07
C LYS A 265 -9.71 26.60 -14.16
N LYS A 266 -10.08 25.33 -13.98
CA LYS A 266 -10.79 24.50 -14.94
C LYS A 266 -11.73 23.58 -14.18
N GLN A 267 -13.04 23.78 -14.34
CA GLN A 267 -14.07 22.92 -13.78
C GLN A 267 -15.37 23.04 -14.60
N PRO A 268 -16.20 22.00 -14.63
CA PRO A 268 -15.97 20.70 -14.01
C PRO A 268 -14.92 19.87 -14.77
N LEU A 269 -14.16 19.03 -14.06
CA LEU A 269 -13.15 18.12 -14.64
C LEU A 269 -13.38 16.69 -14.15
N THR A 270 -13.06 15.71 -14.96
CA THR A 270 -12.94 14.30 -14.54
C THR A 270 -11.71 14.10 -13.62
N ALA A 271 -11.64 12.98 -12.91
CA ALA A 271 -10.42 12.65 -12.16
C ALA A 271 -9.22 12.44 -13.09
N TYR A 272 -9.44 11.88 -14.29
CA TYR A 272 -8.42 11.72 -15.32
C TYR A 272 -7.85 13.06 -15.82
N GLU A 273 -8.70 14.03 -16.14
CA GLU A 273 -8.26 15.36 -16.53
C GLU A 273 -7.60 16.11 -15.37
N THR A 274 -8.10 15.95 -14.14
CA THR A 274 -7.46 16.56 -12.97
C THR A 274 -6.05 16.00 -12.78
N ALA A 275 -5.88 14.68 -12.90
CA ALA A 275 -4.58 14.02 -12.79
C ALA A 275 -3.60 14.49 -13.88
N SER A 276 -4.06 14.76 -15.10
CA SER A 276 -3.20 15.20 -16.21
C SER A 276 -2.64 16.63 -16.02
N PHE A 277 -3.30 17.47 -15.21
CA PHE A 277 -2.81 18.80 -14.86
C PHE A 277 -1.93 18.84 -13.61
N MET A 278 -1.88 17.76 -12.82
CA MET A 278 -1.03 17.67 -11.64
C MET A 278 0.45 17.48 -11.99
N LYS A 279 1.32 17.94 -11.09
CA LYS A 279 2.77 17.67 -11.20
C LYS A 279 3.12 16.31 -10.60
N TRP A 280 3.59 15.41 -11.45
CA TRP A 280 4.08 14.09 -11.06
C TRP A 280 5.60 14.00 -11.16
N SER A 281 6.20 13.13 -10.36
CA SER A 281 7.65 12.90 -10.35
C SER A 281 8.09 12.00 -11.52
N MET A 282 7.87 12.47 -12.75
CA MET A 282 8.28 11.81 -14.00
C MET A 282 9.16 12.77 -14.79
N ARG A 283 10.48 12.64 -14.61
CA ARG A 283 11.46 13.59 -15.18
C ARG A 283 11.35 13.66 -16.71
N GLY A 284 11.11 14.86 -17.23
CA GLY A 284 11.19 15.18 -18.66
C GLY A 284 10.06 14.65 -19.54
N LYS A 285 8.96 14.17 -18.94
CA LYS A 285 7.81 13.62 -19.67
C LYS A 285 6.57 14.48 -19.49
N CYS A 286 5.80 14.68 -20.56
CA CYS A 286 4.43 15.17 -20.43
C CYS A 286 3.48 14.01 -20.11
N TRP A 287 2.22 14.33 -19.79
CA TRP A 287 1.20 13.33 -19.43
C TRP A 287 1.06 12.24 -20.51
N GLU A 288 1.10 12.64 -21.78
CA GLU A 288 0.97 11.78 -22.95
C GLU A 288 2.13 10.79 -23.13
N ASP A 289 3.27 11.03 -22.47
CA ASP A 289 4.45 10.15 -22.49
C ASP A 289 4.51 9.19 -21.28
N PHE A 290 3.58 9.32 -20.33
CA PHE A 290 3.56 8.46 -19.16
C PHE A 290 3.15 7.05 -19.58
N PRO A 291 3.81 6.00 -19.07
CA PRO A 291 3.31 4.63 -19.19
C PRO A 291 1.88 4.54 -18.66
N ILE A 292 1.04 3.72 -19.29
CA ILE A 292 -0.37 3.59 -18.93
C ILE A 292 -0.53 3.20 -17.45
N THR A 293 0.33 2.32 -16.94
CA THR A 293 0.36 1.92 -15.52
C THR A 293 0.60 3.11 -14.58
N GLN A 294 1.49 4.04 -14.95
CA GLN A 294 1.75 5.24 -14.14
C GLN A 294 0.58 6.22 -14.18
N ARG A 295 -0.12 6.34 -15.33
CA ARG A 295 -1.37 7.13 -15.38
C ARG A 295 -2.45 6.51 -14.49
N TRP A 296 -2.55 5.18 -14.46
CA TRP A 296 -3.50 4.48 -13.61
C TRP A 296 -3.26 4.79 -12.11
N PHE A 297 -2.01 4.71 -11.63
CA PHE A 297 -1.67 5.13 -10.27
C PHE A 297 -2.00 6.60 -10.00
N ALA A 298 -1.60 7.50 -10.90
CA ALA A 298 -1.86 8.94 -10.77
C ALA A 298 -3.36 9.29 -10.70
N VAL A 299 -4.19 8.61 -11.51
CA VAL A 299 -5.64 8.81 -11.52
C VAL A 299 -6.26 8.26 -10.25
N GLY A 300 -5.85 7.06 -9.81
CA GLY A 300 -6.31 6.48 -8.55
C GLY A 300 -5.98 7.35 -7.33
N GLU A 301 -4.77 7.91 -7.29
CA GLU A 301 -4.36 8.88 -6.26
C GLU A 301 -5.19 10.17 -6.35
N THR A 302 -5.43 10.68 -7.55
CA THR A 302 -6.27 11.86 -7.75
C THR A 302 -7.70 11.63 -7.26
N MET A 303 -8.27 10.46 -7.53
CA MET A 303 -9.59 10.06 -7.02
C MET A 303 -9.62 10.06 -5.49
N ALA A 304 -8.60 9.51 -4.82
CA ALA A 304 -8.54 9.51 -3.36
C ALA A 304 -8.50 10.93 -2.76
N HIS A 305 -7.82 11.87 -3.42
CA HIS A 305 -7.81 13.27 -3.00
C HIS A 305 -9.15 13.97 -3.25
N LEU A 306 -9.84 13.65 -4.36
CA LEU A 306 -11.19 14.15 -4.63
C LEU A 306 -12.21 13.61 -3.62
N ASP A 307 -12.14 12.31 -3.30
CA ASP A 307 -12.97 11.66 -2.28
C ASP A 307 -12.78 12.32 -0.91
N TYR A 308 -11.54 12.66 -0.54
CA TYR A 308 -11.26 13.41 0.69
C TYR A 308 -11.94 14.79 0.67
N LEU A 309 -11.79 15.56 -0.42
CA LEU A 309 -12.39 16.88 -0.56
C LEU A 309 -13.93 16.85 -0.56
N ILE A 310 -14.53 15.77 -1.08
CA ILE A 310 -15.97 15.52 -0.99
C ILE A 310 -16.39 15.24 0.44
N ALA A 311 -15.64 14.39 1.15
CA ALA A 311 -15.93 14.02 2.53
C ALA A 311 -15.90 15.21 3.51
N ILE A 312 -15.15 16.26 3.17
CA ILE A 312 -15.12 17.53 3.93
C ILE A 312 -15.91 18.67 3.27
N HIS A 313 -16.78 18.36 2.31
CA HIS A 313 -17.72 19.28 1.67
C HIS A 313 -17.06 20.48 0.96
N LEU A 314 -15.92 20.28 0.31
CA LEU A 314 -15.24 21.31 -0.49
C LEU A 314 -15.37 21.08 -2.00
N VAL A 315 -15.59 19.83 -2.41
CA VAL A 315 -15.82 19.41 -3.80
C VAL A 315 -17.15 18.69 -3.90
N GLU A 316 -17.84 18.88 -5.01
CA GLU A 316 -19.02 18.12 -5.40
C GLU A 316 -18.68 17.22 -6.60
N LYS A 317 -19.17 15.98 -6.54
CA LYS A 317 -19.15 15.03 -7.66
C LYS A 317 -20.45 15.15 -8.45
N LEU A 318 -20.34 15.49 -9.72
CA LEU A 318 -21.42 15.50 -10.69
C LEU A 318 -21.48 14.11 -11.35
N GLU A 319 -22.41 13.29 -10.88
CA GLU A 319 -22.57 11.92 -11.39
C GLU A 319 -23.22 11.93 -12.79
N GLY A 320 -22.69 11.09 -13.67
CA GLY A 320 -23.18 10.94 -15.04
C GLY A 320 -22.55 9.72 -15.71
N ASN A 321 -22.60 9.66 -17.05
CA ASN A 321 -21.89 8.61 -17.80
C ASN A 321 -20.37 8.68 -17.55
N ILE A 322 -19.84 9.89 -17.39
CA ILE A 322 -18.49 10.18 -16.93
C ILE A 322 -18.63 11.22 -15.81
N ASN A 323 -18.10 10.90 -14.63
CA ASN A 323 -18.15 11.74 -13.45
C ASN A 323 -17.22 12.94 -13.59
N GLN A 324 -17.68 14.09 -13.13
CA GLN A 324 -16.87 15.30 -13.08
C GLN A 324 -16.93 15.95 -11.69
N TYR A 325 -15.97 16.80 -11.39
CA TYR A 325 -15.79 17.41 -10.07
C TYR A 325 -15.70 18.92 -10.20
N ARG A 326 -16.29 19.63 -9.23
CA ARG A 326 -16.18 21.09 -9.10
C ARG A 326 -16.06 21.50 -7.63
N LEU A 327 -15.42 22.63 -7.39
CA LEU A 327 -15.39 23.25 -6.07
C LEU A 327 -16.77 23.78 -5.68
N LEU A 328 -17.14 23.60 -4.41
CA LEU A 328 -18.34 24.19 -3.81
C LEU A 328 -18.12 25.66 -3.39
N TYR A 329 -16.87 26.06 -3.19
CA TYR A 329 -16.49 27.40 -2.77
C TYR A 329 -15.28 27.93 -3.56
N GLY A 330 -14.95 29.21 -3.39
CA GLY A 330 -13.70 29.77 -3.93
C GLY A 330 -12.46 29.08 -3.37
N ALA A 331 -11.39 29.00 -4.18
CA ALA A 331 -10.17 28.25 -3.88
C ALA A 331 -9.55 28.58 -2.52
N GLU A 332 -9.46 29.88 -2.18
CA GLU A 332 -8.92 30.33 -0.90
C GLU A 332 -9.71 29.79 0.29
N LYS A 333 -11.06 29.85 0.21
CA LYS A 333 -11.93 29.28 1.24
C LYS A 333 -11.73 27.77 1.35
N CYS A 334 -11.63 27.05 0.22
CA CYS A 334 -11.37 25.61 0.26
C CYS A 334 -10.03 25.30 0.94
N LYS A 335 -8.94 25.99 0.60
CA LYS A 335 -7.62 25.77 1.18
C LYS A 335 -7.55 26.06 2.68
N ASN A 336 -8.26 27.09 3.14
CA ASN A 336 -8.33 27.45 4.57
C ASN A 336 -9.10 26.41 5.40
N ASN A 337 -9.95 25.59 4.76
CA ASN A 337 -10.68 24.50 5.42
C ASN A 337 -9.96 23.15 5.34
N ILE A 338 -8.78 23.07 4.70
CA ILE A 338 -7.93 21.87 4.77
C ILE A 338 -7.20 21.86 6.10
N ASP A 339 -7.74 21.10 7.04
CA ASP A 339 -7.09 20.77 8.29
C ASP A 339 -6.79 19.27 8.34
N LEU A 340 -5.51 18.95 8.12
CA LEU A 340 -5.01 17.60 8.30
C LEU A 340 -4.50 17.36 9.72
N SER A 341 -4.66 18.31 10.65
CA SER A 341 -4.24 18.13 12.03
C SER A 341 -5.01 17.02 12.72
N GLU A 342 -4.43 16.52 13.82
CA GLU A 342 -5.06 15.49 14.63
C GLU A 342 -6.41 16.00 15.15
N LYS A 343 -7.50 15.37 14.71
CA LYS A 343 -8.83 15.63 15.27
C LYS A 343 -8.87 15.04 16.68
N LYS A 344 -9.13 15.90 17.67
CA LYS A 344 -9.20 15.53 19.10
C LYS A 344 -10.32 14.56 19.41
#